data_AF-A0A5F1ZQU8-F1
#
_entry.id   AF-A0A5F1ZQU8-F1
#
_cell.length_a   1.000
_cell.length_b   1.000
_cell.length_c   1.000
_cell.angle_alpha   90.00
_cell.angle_beta   90.00
_cell.angle_gamma   90.00
#
_symmetry.space_group_name_H-M   'P 1'
#
loop_
_entity.id
_entity.type
_entity.pdbx_description
1 polymer ?
#
loop_
_entity_poly.entity_id
_entity_poly.type
_entity_poly.pdbx_seq_one_letter_code
_entity_poly.pdbx_strand_id
1 'polypeptide(L)'
;MKTRYLVIFSFVFLSQCAYFLGDTSGGREAKTPKQLYAECMTTFQDDAKCKEFVLKSIPDADVTILGQNANPTVDPSSLKIRADLIKSLLYQNKIYVKEMIGEPDEKRTINNWAPGMEEWVYTRPITKYAEGSRPDRELRLHFQKGTVVRVLHTPPSAAR
;
A
#
# COMPACT_ATOMS: atom_id res chain seq x y z
N MET A 1 49.08 -49.76 33.27
CA MET A 1 49.86 -48.81 32.45
C MET A 1 49.46 -49.00 30.99
N LYS A 2 48.73 -48.04 30.39
CA LYS A 2 48.48 -48.01 28.95
C LYS A 2 48.50 -46.56 28.46
N THR A 3 49.14 -46.41 27.32
CA THR A 3 49.86 -45.26 26.80
C THR A 3 48.92 -44.27 26.11
N ARG A 4 49.21 -42.98 26.24
CA ARG A 4 48.66 -41.89 25.43
C ARG A 4 49.36 -41.87 24.07
N TYR A 5 48.61 -41.69 22.97
CA TYR A 5 49.08 -40.90 21.83
C TYR A 5 47.91 -40.11 21.24
N LEU A 6 48.28 -38.93 20.77
CA LEU A 6 47.54 -37.70 20.61
C LEU A 6 47.54 -37.38 19.11
N VAL A 7 46.56 -36.57 18.68
CA VAL A 7 46.46 -35.86 17.40
C VAL A 7 46.00 -36.79 16.26
N ILE A 8 44.87 -36.52 15.64
CA ILE A 8 44.82 -35.66 14.45
C ILE A 8 43.35 -35.31 14.09
N PHE A 9 43.20 -34.10 13.55
CA PHE A 9 42.08 -33.56 12.74
C PHE A 9 40.93 -32.80 13.44
N SER A 10 41.20 -31.51 13.67
CA SER A 10 40.25 -30.42 13.47
C SER A 10 39.56 -30.53 12.11
N PHE A 11 38.32 -31.01 12.10
CA PHE A 11 37.23 -30.79 11.13
C PHE A 11 36.07 -31.52 11.80
N VAL A 12 35.13 -30.86 12.48
CA VAL A 12 33.87 -30.40 11.88
C VAL A 12 33.32 -29.31 12.83
N PHE A 13 33.71 -28.06 12.60
CA PHE A 13 32.78 -26.95 12.75
C PHE A 13 31.79 -27.07 11.60
N LEU A 14 30.49 -26.87 11.87
CA LEU A 14 29.32 -27.06 10.98
C LEU A 14 28.57 -28.38 11.24
N SER A 15 27.90 -28.47 12.38
CA SER A 15 26.63 -29.20 12.42
C SER A 15 25.64 -28.54 13.39
N GLN A 16 24.85 -27.65 12.80
CA GLN A 16 23.40 -27.56 12.97
C GLN A 16 22.87 -27.05 14.31
N CYS A 17 22.59 -25.74 14.27
CA CYS A 17 21.52 -25.05 14.98
C CYS A 17 20.18 -25.80 14.85
N ALA A 18 19.92 -26.76 15.73
CA ALA A 18 18.66 -27.53 15.78
C ALA A 18 17.83 -27.24 17.04
N TYR A 19 17.91 -26.03 17.62
CA TYR A 19 17.14 -25.66 18.81
C TYR A 19 16.44 -24.28 18.69
N PHE A 20 15.99 -23.91 17.48
CA PHE A 20 15.09 -22.78 17.25
C PHE A 20 13.63 -23.23 17.01
N LEU A 21 13.14 -24.19 17.79
CA LEU A 21 11.73 -24.56 17.84
C LEU A 21 11.28 -24.62 19.30
N GLY A 22 11.18 -23.44 19.91
CA GLY A 22 10.58 -23.21 21.22
C GLY A 22 9.77 -21.93 21.19
N ASP A 23 8.46 -22.09 21.38
CA ASP A 23 7.43 -21.08 21.62
C ASP A 23 7.16 -19.99 20.56
N THR A 24 6.23 -20.34 19.67
CA THR A 24 5.34 -19.38 19.02
C THR A 24 4.16 -19.05 19.94
N SER A 25 4.44 -18.35 21.04
CA SER A 25 3.39 -17.69 21.86
C SER A 25 3.74 -16.22 22.06
N GLY A 26 3.61 -15.45 20.98
CA GLY A 26 3.79 -13.99 21.01
C GLY A 26 3.04 -13.42 19.82
N GLY A 27 2.13 -12.48 20.09
CA GLY A 27 1.17 -11.94 19.13
C GLY A 27 1.78 -11.66 17.76
N ARG A 28 1.12 -12.16 16.72
CA ARG A 28 1.38 -11.76 15.34
C ARG A 28 1.05 -10.28 15.20
N GLU A 29 2.01 -9.41 15.54
CA GLU A 29 2.11 -8.12 14.87
C GLU A 29 2.14 -8.44 13.37
N ALA A 30 1.17 -7.92 12.63
CA ALA A 30 1.11 -8.06 11.18
C ALA A 30 2.30 -7.29 10.57
N LYS A 31 3.49 -7.91 10.61
CA LYS A 31 4.71 -7.35 10.03
C LYS A 31 4.47 -7.10 8.55
N THR A 32 4.73 -5.88 8.12
CA THR A 32 4.48 -5.47 6.73
C THR A 32 5.48 -6.14 5.77
N PRO A 33 5.12 -6.36 4.50
CA PRO A 33 6.03 -6.95 3.50
C PRO A 33 7.40 -6.26 3.42
N LYS A 34 7.45 -4.94 3.69
CA LYS A 34 8.68 -4.14 3.70
C LYS A 34 9.62 -4.49 4.86
N GLN A 35 9.07 -4.78 6.04
CA GLN A 35 9.85 -5.18 7.20
C GLN A 35 10.46 -6.57 6.99
N LEU A 36 9.69 -7.50 6.42
CA LEU A 36 10.19 -8.84 6.07
C LEU A 36 11.28 -8.78 5.00
N TYR A 37 11.14 -7.89 4.01
CA TYR A 37 12.18 -7.67 3.00
C TYR A 37 13.46 -7.10 3.61
N ALA A 38 13.34 -6.08 4.46
CA ALA A 38 14.49 -5.46 5.13
C ALA A 38 15.22 -6.46 6.05
N GLU A 39 14.49 -7.22 6.87
CA GLU A 39 15.05 -8.28 7.72
C GLU A 39 15.76 -9.36 6.87
N CYS A 40 15.17 -9.76 5.75
CA CYS A 40 15.82 -10.70 4.84
C CYS A 40 17.09 -10.13 4.21
N MET A 41 17.06 -8.88 3.74
CA MET A 41 18.24 -8.25 3.13
C MET A 41 19.39 -8.08 4.11
N THR A 42 19.09 -7.83 5.40
CA THR A 42 20.14 -7.80 6.43
C THR A 42 20.80 -9.15 6.67
N THR A 43 20.12 -10.27 6.37
CA THR A 43 20.59 -11.63 6.66
C THR A 43 21.22 -12.31 5.44
N PHE A 44 20.59 -12.20 4.27
CA PHE A 44 20.96 -12.96 3.07
C PHE A 44 21.60 -12.11 1.98
N GLN A 45 21.45 -10.77 2.03
CA GLN A 45 21.98 -9.81 1.04
C GLN A 45 21.72 -10.19 -0.44
N ASP A 46 20.69 -11.00 -0.68
CA ASP A 46 20.35 -11.58 -1.97
C ASP A 46 18.91 -11.20 -2.30
N ASP A 47 18.79 -10.17 -3.15
CA ASP A 47 17.52 -9.58 -3.58
C ASP A 47 16.53 -10.62 -4.13
N ALA A 48 17.01 -11.66 -4.81
CA ALA A 48 16.15 -12.67 -5.43
C ALA A 48 15.50 -13.56 -4.38
N LYS A 49 16.30 -14.03 -3.40
CA LYS A 49 15.82 -14.86 -2.29
C LYS A 49 14.90 -14.08 -1.36
N CYS A 50 15.18 -12.80 -1.13
CA CYS A 50 14.36 -11.97 -0.26
C CYS A 50 13.01 -11.63 -0.86
N LYS A 51 12.91 -11.48 -2.19
CA LYS A 51 11.62 -11.38 -2.88
C LYS A 51 10.82 -12.68 -2.74
N GLU A 52 11.46 -13.82 -2.97
CA GLU A 52 10.80 -15.13 -2.84
C GLU A 52 10.33 -15.41 -1.41
N PHE A 53 11.11 -15.03 -0.39
CA PHE A 53 10.74 -15.17 1.01
C PHE A 53 9.52 -14.33 1.40
N VAL A 54 9.46 -13.09 0.92
CA VAL A 54 8.32 -12.20 1.17
C VAL A 54 7.06 -12.73 0.49
N LEU A 55 7.18 -13.24 -0.75
CA LEU A 55 6.08 -13.86 -1.49
C LEU A 55 5.55 -15.12 -0.80
N LYS A 56 6.44 -15.96 -0.26
CA LYS A 56 6.05 -17.17 0.45
C LYS A 56 5.40 -16.88 1.80
N SER A 57 5.78 -15.78 2.45
CA SER A 57 5.28 -15.38 3.77
C SER A 57 3.90 -14.72 3.70
N ILE A 58 3.58 -14.09 2.57
CA ILE A 58 2.30 -13.42 2.33
C ILE A 58 1.84 -13.77 0.91
N PRO A 59 0.92 -14.75 0.74
CA PRO A 59 0.50 -15.24 -0.58
C PRO A 59 -0.23 -14.21 -1.45
N ASP A 60 -0.49 -12.99 -0.94
CA ASP A 60 -1.12 -11.87 -1.66
C ASP A 60 -0.19 -10.63 -1.80
N ALA A 61 1.11 -10.76 -1.52
CA ALA A 61 2.06 -9.66 -1.63
C ALA A 61 2.45 -9.43 -3.10
N ASP A 62 1.86 -8.43 -3.72
CA ASP A 62 2.10 -8.07 -5.11
C ASP A 62 3.53 -7.48 -5.30
N VAL A 63 4.38 -8.18 -6.06
CA VAL A 63 5.78 -7.81 -6.34
C VAL A 63 5.87 -6.46 -7.08
N THR A 64 4.80 -6.04 -7.75
CA THR A 64 4.75 -4.71 -8.39
C THR A 64 4.72 -3.55 -7.38
N ILE A 65 4.45 -3.80 -6.10
CA ILE A 65 4.58 -2.78 -5.03
C ILE A 65 6.05 -2.52 -4.66
N LEU A 66 6.96 -3.45 -5.00
CA LEU A 66 8.40 -3.29 -4.82
C LEU A 66 9.09 -2.66 -6.05
N GLY A 67 8.36 -2.49 -7.16
CA GLY A 67 8.86 -1.91 -8.41
C GLY A 67 8.41 -0.47 -8.62
N GLN A 68 9.22 0.48 -8.14
CA GLN A 68 9.39 1.85 -8.67
C GLN A 68 8.20 2.83 -8.83
N ASN A 69 6.93 2.49 -8.59
CA ASN A 69 5.83 3.47 -8.69
C ASN A 69 4.77 3.41 -7.57
N ALA A 70 4.95 2.58 -6.54
CA ALA A 70 4.18 2.72 -5.31
C ALA A 70 4.78 3.87 -4.50
N ASN A 71 4.52 5.12 -4.89
CA ASN A 71 4.86 6.28 -4.07
C ASN A 71 4.10 6.16 -2.73
N PRO A 72 4.74 5.72 -1.63
CA PRO A 72 4.06 5.47 -0.36
C PRO A 72 4.06 6.73 0.49
N THR A 73 4.13 7.91 -0.13
CA THR A 73 4.12 9.20 0.58
C THR A 73 2.73 9.62 0.99
N VAL A 74 1.68 8.95 0.52
CA VAL A 74 0.33 9.24 0.99
C VAL A 74 0.11 8.50 2.29
N ASP A 75 0.21 9.25 3.39
CA ASP A 75 -0.12 8.80 4.72
C ASP A 75 -1.54 8.18 4.69
N PRO A 76 -1.70 6.89 5.05
CA PRO A 76 -3.00 6.21 5.02
C PRO A 76 -4.04 6.87 5.93
N SER A 77 -3.62 7.69 6.90
CA SER A 77 -4.50 8.48 7.76
C SER A 77 -5.12 9.69 7.04
N SER A 78 -4.51 10.16 5.95
CA SER A 78 -5.02 11.29 5.15
C SER A 78 -6.16 10.90 4.19
N LEU A 79 -6.36 9.60 3.96
CA LEU A 79 -7.39 9.08 3.08
C LEU A 79 -8.77 9.13 3.74
N LYS A 80 -9.73 9.71 3.03
CA LYS A 80 -11.11 9.86 3.52
C LYS A 80 -11.96 8.65 3.13
N ILE A 81 -12.89 8.24 3.99
CA ILE A 81 -13.88 7.23 3.66
C ILE A 81 -14.79 7.78 2.56
N ARG A 82 -14.89 7.04 1.44
CA ARG A 82 -15.58 7.47 0.23
C ARG A 82 -17.03 7.88 0.51
N ALA A 83 -17.76 7.07 1.28
CA ALA A 83 -19.15 7.35 1.60
C ALA A 83 -19.33 8.68 2.34
N ASP A 84 -18.42 9.00 3.24
CA ASP A 84 -18.48 10.23 4.04
C ASP A 84 -18.05 11.44 3.20
N LEU A 85 -17.02 11.29 2.37
CA LEU A 85 -16.60 12.35 1.45
C LEU A 85 -17.69 12.69 0.43
N ILE A 86 -18.35 11.69 -0.15
CA ILE A 86 -19.43 11.94 -1.11
C ILE A 86 -20.55 12.73 -0.43
N LYS A 87 -20.95 12.35 0.78
CA LYS A 87 -21.97 13.07 1.55
C LYS A 87 -21.54 14.50 1.86
N SER A 88 -20.27 14.73 2.20
CA SER A 88 -19.78 16.06 2.56
C SER A 88 -19.61 16.97 1.35
N LEU A 89 -19.26 16.44 0.17
CA LEU A 89 -19.02 17.24 -1.03
C LEU A 89 -20.28 17.54 -1.84
N LEU A 90 -21.30 16.69 -1.80
CA LEU A 90 -22.53 16.91 -2.55
C LEU A 90 -23.19 18.25 -2.16
N TYR A 91 -23.63 18.98 -3.17
CA TYR A 91 -24.26 20.31 -3.05
C TYR A 91 -23.36 21.41 -2.48
N GLN A 92 -22.06 21.16 -2.33
CA GLN A 92 -21.12 22.18 -1.89
C GLN A 92 -20.57 23.00 -3.06
N ASN A 93 -20.09 24.20 -2.73
CA ASN A 93 -19.47 25.09 -3.70
C ASN A 93 -18.00 24.73 -3.97
N LYS A 94 -17.44 25.27 -5.05
CA LYS A 94 -16.04 25.06 -5.45
C LYS A 94 -15.00 25.46 -4.39
N ILE A 95 -15.29 26.49 -3.57
CA ILE A 95 -14.35 26.98 -2.56
C ILE A 95 -14.22 25.94 -1.44
N TYR A 96 -15.34 25.44 -0.94
CA TYR A 96 -15.40 24.40 0.06
C TYR A 96 -14.67 23.12 -0.39
N VAL A 97 -14.85 22.71 -1.65
CA VAL A 97 -14.15 21.56 -2.22
C VAL A 97 -12.63 21.77 -2.17
N LYS A 98 -12.14 22.94 -2.59
CA LYS A 98 -10.71 23.26 -2.58
C LYS A 98 -10.13 23.28 -1.17
N GLU A 99 -10.87 23.81 -0.19
CA GLU A 99 -10.44 23.79 1.21
C GLU A 99 -10.39 22.36 1.77
N MET A 100 -11.32 21.50 1.37
CA MET A 100 -11.41 20.14 1.91
C MET A 100 -10.41 19.16 1.30
N ILE A 101 -10.23 19.19 -0.03
CA ILE A 101 -9.41 18.20 -0.76
C ILE A 101 -8.33 18.82 -1.64
N GLY A 102 -8.23 20.14 -1.71
CA GLY A 102 -7.23 20.86 -2.52
C GLY A 102 -7.65 21.10 -3.96
N GLU A 103 -6.72 21.67 -4.74
CA GLU A 103 -6.91 21.88 -6.18
C GLU A 103 -6.97 20.54 -6.94
N PRO A 104 -7.78 20.47 -8.02
CA PRO A 104 -7.80 19.31 -8.90
C PRO A 104 -6.56 19.29 -9.79
N ASP A 105 -6.24 18.09 -10.28
CA ASP A 105 -5.15 17.87 -11.20
C ASP A 105 -5.53 18.33 -12.61
N GLU A 106 -6.80 18.15 -12.99
CA GLU A 106 -7.34 18.65 -14.26
C GLU A 106 -8.74 19.28 -14.09
N LYS A 107 -9.02 20.29 -14.93
CA LYS A 107 -10.33 20.94 -15.04
C LYS A 107 -10.79 20.83 -16.49
N ARG A 108 -11.97 20.26 -16.69
CA ARG A 108 -12.57 20.00 -18.01
C ARG A 108 -13.97 20.62 -18.05
N THR A 109 -14.42 20.99 -19.23
CA THR A 109 -15.83 21.36 -19.46
C THR A 109 -16.51 20.21 -20.18
N ILE A 110 -17.58 19.66 -19.60
CA ILE A 110 -18.35 18.58 -20.18
C ILE A 110 -19.66 19.17 -20.72
N ASN A 111 -19.97 18.87 -21.98
CA ASN A 111 -21.24 19.24 -22.60
C ASN A 111 -22.16 18.03 -22.83
N ASN A 112 -21.70 16.83 -22.51
CA ASN A 112 -22.34 15.56 -22.87
C ASN A 112 -23.66 15.31 -22.10
N TRP A 113 -23.78 15.86 -20.88
CA TRP A 113 -24.97 15.65 -20.02
C TRP A 113 -25.83 16.90 -19.89
N ALA A 114 -25.18 18.06 -19.76
CA ALA A 114 -25.80 19.37 -19.72
C ALA A 114 -24.76 20.40 -20.20
N PRO A 115 -25.19 21.46 -20.91
CA PRO A 115 -24.28 22.49 -21.40
C PRO A 115 -23.61 23.22 -20.23
N GLY A 116 -22.29 23.40 -20.31
CA GLY A 116 -21.52 24.19 -19.35
C GLY A 116 -21.33 23.53 -17.99
N MET A 117 -21.36 22.19 -17.90
CA MET A 117 -20.89 21.52 -16.69
C MET A 117 -19.37 21.51 -16.64
N GLU A 118 -18.83 21.66 -15.43
CA GLU A 118 -17.40 21.55 -15.19
C GLU A 118 -17.10 20.22 -14.52
N GLU A 119 -16.05 19.54 -14.96
CA GLU A 119 -15.50 18.36 -14.32
C GLU A 119 -14.13 18.69 -13.75
N TRP A 120 -13.95 18.37 -12.48
CA TRP A 120 -12.67 18.41 -11.81
C TRP A 120 -12.19 16.98 -11.59
N VAL A 121 -10.97 16.70 -12.01
CA VAL A 121 -10.38 15.37 -11.94
C VAL A 121 -9.22 15.38 -10.94
N TYR A 122 -9.24 14.40 -10.04
CA TYR A 122 -8.19 14.13 -9.08
C TYR A 122 -7.70 12.70 -9.32
N THR A 123 -6.45 12.57 -9.74
CA THR A 123 -5.74 11.31 -10.00
C THR A 123 -4.88 10.86 -8.81
N ARG A 124 -4.69 11.75 -7.82
CA ARG A 124 -4.07 11.42 -6.55
C ARG A 124 -5.04 10.65 -5.63
N PRO A 125 -4.54 9.77 -4.75
CA PRO A 125 -5.38 8.99 -3.85
C PRO A 125 -5.97 9.90 -2.75
N ILE A 126 -7.28 10.11 -2.80
CA ILE A 126 -8.05 10.94 -1.84
C ILE A 126 -9.03 10.09 -1.03
N THR A 127 -9.64 9.09 -1.66
CA THR A 127 -10.69 8.26 -1.06
C THR A 127 -10.30 6.80 -0.94
N LYS A 128 -10.92 6.10 0.00
CA LYS A 128 -10.89 4.64 0.16
C LYS A 128 -12.29 4.12 0.44
N TYR A 129 -12.57 2.86 0.12
CA TYR A 129 -13.88 2.26 0.34
C TYR A 129 -14.21 2.12 1.83
N ALA A 130 -13.28 1.54 2.58
CA ALA A 130 -13.35 1.26 4.00
C ALA A 130 -11.95 1.33 4.63
N GLU A 131 -11.87 1.27 5.97
CA GLU A 131 -10.59 1.13 6.66
C GLU A 131 -9.86 -0.14 6.23
N GLY A 132 -8.55 -0.03 5.99
CA GLY A 132 -7.72 -1.12 5.46
C GLY A 132 -7.91 -1.42 3.96
N SER A 133 -8.86 -0.80 3.27
CA SER A 133 -9.03 -0.98 1.82
C SER A 133 -7.98 -0.20 1.02
N ARG A 134 -7.69 -0.66 -0.19
CA ARG A 134 -6.81 0.05 -1.13
C ARG A 134 -7.44 1.39 -1.55
N PRO A 135 -6.63 2.44 -1.76
CA PRO A 135 -7.14 3.74 -2.18
C PRO A 135 -7.75 3.69 -3.57
N ASP A 136 -8.72 4.57 -3.80
CA ASP A 136 -9.28 4.82 -5.13
C ASP A 136 -8.22 5.47 -6.02
N ARG A 137 -8.29 5.16 -7.32
CA ARG A 137 -7.33 5.67 -8.31
C ARG A 137 -7.66 7.08 -8.76
N GLU A 138 -8.93 7.42 -8.75
CA GLU A 138 -9.41 8.67 -9.33
C GLU A 138 -10.71 9.09 -8.67
N LEU A 139 -10.85 10.39 -8.44
CA LEU A 139 -12.06 11.06 -8.00
C LEU A 139 -12.42 12.13 -9.04
N ARG A 140 -13.66 12.12 -9.54
CA ARG A 140 -14.17 13.17 -10.43
C ARG A 140 -15.35 13.87 -9.79
N LEU A 141 -15.34 15.18 -9.83
CA LEU A 141 -16.43 16.02 -9.35
C LEU A 141 -17.07 16.74 -10.53
N HIS A 142 -18.38 16.63 -10.65
CA HIS A 142 -19.14 17.39 -11.63
C HIS A 142 -19.80 18.57 -10.95
N PHE A 143 -19.61 19.75 -11.51
CA PHE A 143 -20.19 20.99 -11.07
C PHE A 143 -21.22 21.48 -12.06
N GLN A 144 -22.35 21.94 -11.54
CA GLN A 144 -23.34 22.69 -12.28
C GLN A 144 -23.53 24.03 -11.57
N LYS A 145 -23.40 25.14 -12.31
CA LYS A 145 -23.53 26.50 -11.75
C LYS A 145 -22.69 26.72 -10.47
N GLY A 146 -21.49 26.14 -10.41
CA GLY A 146 -20.58 26.30 -9.28
C GLY A 146 -20.78 25.34 -8.09
N THR A 147 -21.75 24.43 -8.17
CA THR A 147 -22.10 23.50 -7.08
C THR A 147 -21.87 22.05 -7.51
N VAL A 148 -21.35 21.21 -6.61
CA VAL A 148 -21.15 19.78 -6.86
C VAL A 148 -22.51 19.09 -7.02
N VAL A 149 -22.76 18.54 -8.21
CA VAL A 149 -23.97 17.75 -8.51
C VAL A 149 -23.69 16.26 -8.49
N ARG A 150 -22.44 15.85 -8.73
CA ARG A 150 -22.06 14.44 -8.75
C ARG A 150 -20.63 14.23 -8.32
N VAL A 151 -20.42 13.12 -7.62
CA VAL A 151 -19.11 12.60 -7.24
C VAL A 151 -18.95 11.21 -7.84
N LEU A 152 -17.95 11.04 -8.69
CA LEU A 152 -17.58 9.78 -9.33
C LEU A 152 -16.23 9.32 -8.80
N HIS A 153 -16.03 8.01 -8.74
CA HIS A 153 -14.77 7.42 -8.29
C HIS A 153 -14.41 6.23 -9.17
N THR A 154 -13.11 6.02 -9.35
CA THR A 154 -12.56 4.83 -10.00
C THR A 154 -11.94 3.95 -8.92
N PRO A 155 -12.45 2.73 -8.70
CA PRO A 155 -11.91 1.82 -7.69
C PRO A 155 -10.46 1.44 -7.99
N PRO A 156 -9.72 0.89 -7.00
CA PRO A 156 -8.40 0.31 -7.23
C PRO A 156 -8.47 -0.71 -8.37
N SER A 157 -7.42 -0.78 -9.20
CA SER A 157 -7.31 -1.86 -10.18
C SER A 157 -7.30 -3.19 -9.43
N ALA A 158 -8.12 -4.15 -9.88
CA ALA A 158 -8.08 -5.50 -9.35
C ALA A 158 -6.63 -6.01 -9.41
N ALA A 159 -6.14 -6.55 -8.29
CA ALA A 159 -4.93 -7.35 -8.31
C ALA A 159 -5.20 -8.49 -9.28
N ARG A 160 -4.40 -8.59 -10.34
CA ARG A 160 -4.44 -9.74 -11.26
C ARG A 160 -3.44 -10.76 -10.78
#